data_AF-A0A9E7GB41-F1
#
_entry.id   AF-A0A9E7GB41-F1
#
_cell.length_a   1.000
_cell.length_b   1.000
_cell.length_c   1.000
_cell.angle_alpha   90.00
_cell.angle_beta   90.00
_cell.angle_gamma   90.00
#
_symmetry.space_group_name_H-M   'P 1'
#
loop_
_entity.id
_entity.type
_entity.pdbx_description
1 polymer ?
#
loop_
_entity_poly.entity_id
_entity_poly.type
_entity_poly.pdbx_seq_one_letter_code
_entity_poly.pdbx_strand_id
1 'polypeptide(L)'
;MRLGFLLPCITVLLLTGNVCRLAQNSSALPLSTSSRWIVDESGRRVKLACVNWVSHLEPVVVEGMGKQPLDTISKKIAAMGFNCVRLTWPLFLVTNDSLAGLTVRQSFQALGLIESVAAIQVNNPDLLNLTLIQAFKVRPSNHKKRICCRLFRL
;
A
#
# COMPACT_ATOMS: atom_id res chain seq x y z
N MET A 1 -24.84 -9.15 53.92
CA MET A 1 -23.87 -8.11 53.49
C MET A 1 -22.96 -8.70 52.42
N ARG A 2 -23.01 -8.11 51.21
CA ARG A 2 -21.96 -8.04 50.16
C ARG A 2 -21.26 -9.34 49.70
N LEU A 3 -21.85 -10.00 48.70
CA LEU A 3 -21.11 -10.89 47.80
C LEU A 3 -21.64 -10.79 46.35
N GLY A 4 -21.62 -9.57 45.78
CA GLY A 4 -22.22 -9.31 44.45
C GLY A 4 -21.53 -8.29 43.57
N PHE A 5 -20.29 -7.86 43.90
CA PHE A 5 -19.63 -6.77 43.17
C PHE A 5 -18.24 -7.11 42.61
N LEU A 6 -17.78 -8.37 42.69
CA LEU A 6 -16.46 -8.76 42.19
C LEU A 6 -16.48 -9.43 40.80
N LEU A 7 -17.65 -9.79 40.26
CA LEU A 7 -17.76 -10.44 38.95
C LEU A 7 -17.79 -9.52 37.71
N PRO A 8 -18.21 -8.22 37.74
CA PRO A 8 -18.25 -7.44 36.51
C PRO A 8 -16.89 -6.80 36.17
N CYS A 9 -15.93 -6.80 37.10
CA CYS A 9 -14.62 -6.18 36.87
C CYS A 9 -13.65 -7.09 36.10
N ILE A 10 -13.78 -8.42 36.23
CA ILE A 10 -12.86 -9.37 35.59
C ILE A 10 -13.19 -9.54 34.09
N THR A 11 -14.46 -9.38 33.70
CA THR A 11 -14.89 -9.52 32.29
C THR A 11 -14.56 -8.29 31.43
N VAL A 12 -14.40 -7.10 32.02
CA VAL A 12 -14.02 -5.88 31.27
C VAL A 12 -12.53 -5.88 30.92
N LEU A 13 -11.68 -6.56 31.70
CA LEU A 13 -10.22 -6.56 31.50
C LEU A 13 -9.74 -7.54 30.40
N LEU A 14 -10.60 -8.45 29.93
CA LEU A 14 -10.28 -9.42 28.88
C LEU A 14 -10.68 -8.96 27.46
N LEU A 15 -11.46 -7.88 27.32
CA LEU A 15 -11.92 -7.34 26.04
C LEU A 15 -11.01 -6.26 25.46
N THR A 16 -10.00 -5.78 26.20
CA THR A 16 -8.96 -4.86 25.72
C THR A 16 -7.65 -5.58 25.34
N GLY A 17 -7.71 -6.91 25.22
CA GLY A 17 -6.59 -7.76 24.81
C GLY A 17 -6.12 -7.49 23.38
N ASN A 18 -5.05 -6.72 23.27
CA ASN A 18 -4.08 -6.72 22.17
C ASN A 18 -4.61 -6.55 20.76
N VAL A 19 -4.91 -5.30 20.39
CA VAL A 19 -4.52 -4.85 19.05
C VAL A 19 -3.21 -4.07 19.16
N CYS A 20 -2.12 -4.79 19.43
CA CYS A 20 -0.80 -4.31 19.03
C CYS A 20 -0.79 -4.25 17.50
N ARG A 21 -1.22 -3.11 16.93
CA ARG A 21 -0.84 -2.79 15.56
C ARG A 21 0.67 -2.58 15.60
N LEU A 22 1.42 -3.62 15.25
CA LEU A 22 2.78 -3.45 14.77
C LEU A 22 2.67 -2.60 13.51
N ALA A 23 2.68 -1.27 13.68
CA ALA A 23 2.96 -0.35 12.61
C ALA A 23 4.40 -0.65 12.17
N GLN A 24 4.54 -1.61 11.26
CA GLN A 24 5.83 -1.91 10.65
C GLN A 24 6.18 -0.71 9.78
N ASN A 25 6.98 0.19 10.35
CA ASN A 25 7.64 1.24 9.58
C ASN A 25 8.42 0.55 8.46
N SER A 26 8.01 0.79 7.23
CA SER A 26 8.75 0.35 6.06
C SER A 26 10.03 1.19 5.99
N SER A 27 11.09 0.72 6.63
CA SER A 27 12.41 1.30 6.44
C SER A 27 12.90 0.84 5.08
N ALA A 28 12.68 1.66 4.04
CA ALA A 28 13.50 1.54 2.85
C ALA A 28 14.95 1.75 3.31
N LEU A 29 15.84 0.81 3.01
CA LEU A 29 17.27 1.01 3.25
C LEU A 29 17.65 2.33 2.57
N PRO A 30 18.33 3.27 3.25
CA PRO A 30 18.75 4.51 2.62
C PRO A 30 19.76 4.16 1.53
N LEU A 31 19.29 4.17 0.28
CA LEU A 31 20.16 4.03 -0.88
C LEU A 31 20.84 5.38 -1.13
N SER A 32 22.12 5.33 -1.46
CA SER A 32 22.90 6.50 -1.86
C SER A 32 23.69 6.20 -3.14
N THR A 33 24.36 7.21 -3.67
CA THR A 33 25.25 7.06 -4.83
C THR A 33 26.70 7.16 -4.39
N SER A 34 27.55 6.30 -4.98
CA SER A 34 29.00 6.38 -4.87
C SER A 34 29.57 6.31 -6.29
N SER A 35 30.05 7.45 -6.80
CA SER A 35 30.37 7.63 -8.22
C SER A 35 29.20 7.18 -9.10
N ARG A 36 29.41 6.20 -9.99
CA ARG A 36 28.40 5.62 -10.90
C ARG A 36 27.51 4.54 -10.28
N TRP A 37 27.68 4.19 -9.01
CA TRP A 37 26.99 3.06 -8.37
C TRP A 37 25.94 3.50 -7.37
N ILE A 38 24.84 2.74 -7.30
CA ILE A 38 23.89 2.79 -6.19
C ILE A 38 24.43 1.87 -5.10
N VAL A 39 24.51 2.35 -3.87
CA VAL A 39 25.01 1.60 -2.71
C VAL A 39 23.99 1.62 -1.56
N ASP A 40 24.04 0.61 -0.70
CA ASP A 40 23.29 0.60 0.56
C ASP A 40 24.05 1.30 1.70
N GLU A 41 23.47 1.29 2.90
CA GLU A 41 24.04 1.91 4.11
C GLU A 41 25.41 1.35 4.51
N SER A 42 25.75 0.14 4.07
CA SER A 42 27.07 -0.49 4.29
C SER A 42 28.07 -0.21 3.17
N GLY A 43 27.69 0.62 2.19
CA GLY A 43 28.51 0.91 1.00
C GLY A 43 28.52 -0.21 -0.03
N ARG A 44 27.71 -1.26 0.14
CA ARG A 44 27.65 -2.36 -0.82
C ARG A 44 26.84 -1.96 -2.03
N ARG A 45 27.35 -2.27 -3.22
CA ARG A 45 26.66 -2.00 -4.49
C ARG A 45 25.34 -2.77 -4.58
N VAL A 46 24.27 -2.05 -4.90
CA VAL A 46 22.93 -2.58 -5.16
C VAL A 46 22.61 -2.42 -6.64
N LYS A 47 22.14 -3.50 -7.27
CA LYS A 47 21.56 -3.45 -8.62
C LYS A 47 20.04 -3.49 -8.51
N LEU A 48 19.38 -2.47 -9.04
CA LEU A 48 17.93 -2.41 -9.10
C LEU A 48 17.43 -3.24 -10.28
N ALA A 49 16.68 -4.29 -9.98
CA ALA A 49 15.90 -5.07 -10.94
C ALA A 49 14.43 -4.75 -10.67
N CYS A 50 13.89 -3.78 -11.41
CA CYS A 50 12.55 -3.26 -11.16
C CYS A 50 11.54 -3.75 -12.19
N VAL A 51 10.30 -3.91 -11.73
CA VAL A 51 9.13 -3.92 -12.62
C VAL A 51 8.54 -2.52 -12.70
N ASN A 52 7.90 -2.20 -13.82
CA ASN A 52 7.06 -1.02 -13.93
C ASN A 52 5.62 -1.40 -13.59
N TRP A 53 5.01 -0.74 -12.60
CA TRP A 53 3.62 -0.96 -12.23
C TRP A 53 2.82 0.33 -12.47
N VAL A 54 1.88 0.23 -13.40
CA VAL A 54 1.11 1.35 -13.94
C VAL A 54 0.06 1.82 -12.93
N SER A 55 -0.01 3.13 -12.72
CA SER A 55 -0.96 3.84 -11.83
C SER A 55 -1.35 5.23 -12.35
N HIS A 56 -0.82 5.64 -13.51
CA HIS A 56 -1.04 6.98 -14.06
C HIS A 56 -2.27 7.07 -14.99
N LEU A 57 -3.02 5.97 -15.11
CA LEU A 57 -4.23 5.92 -15.92
C LEU A 57 -5.35 6.72 -15.26
N GLU A 58 -6.42 6.95 -16.03
CA GLU A 58 -7.55 7.78 -15.65
C GLU A 58 -8.22 7.44 -14.30
N PRO A 59 -8.31 6.16 -13.86
CA PRO A 59 -8.85 5.83 -12.53
C PRO A 59 -7.85 6.07 -11.38
N VAL A 60 -6.59 6.37 -11.67
CA VAL A 60 -5.55 6.77 -10.70
C VAL A 60 -5.28 5.71 -9.62
N VAL A 61 -5.59 4.45 -9.91
CA VAL A 61 -5.31 3.28 -9.07
C VAL A 61 -4.34 2.37 -9.81
N VAL A 62 -3.48 1.68 -9.07
CA VAL A 62 -2.54 0.73 -9.66
C VAL A 62 -3.29 -0.38 -10.40
N GLU A 63 -2.78 -0.76 -11.57
CA GLU A 63 -3.41 -1.80 -12.39
C GLU A 63 -3.47 -3.15 -11.66
N GLY A 64 -4.53 -3.92 -11.94
CA GLY A 64 -4.69 -5.28 -11.39
C GLY A 64 -5.34 -5.38 -10.00
N MET A 65 -5.75 -4.27 -9.36
CA MET A 65 -6.46 -4.31 -8.07
C MET A 65 -7.82 -5.01 -8.13
N GLY A 66 -8.44 -5.09 -9.32
CA GLY A 66 -9.63 -5.92 -9.54
C GLY A 66 -9.33 -7.40 -9.80
N LYS A 67 -8.06 -7.80 -9.94
CA LYS A 67 -7.69 -9.17 -10.31
C LYS A 67 -7.07 -9.96 -9.16
N GLN A 68 -6.22 -9.34 -8.34
CA GLN A 68 -5.57 -10.00 -7.21
C GLN A 68 -5.32 -9.03 -6.05
N PRO A 69 -5.23 -9.53 -4.81
CA PRO A 69 -4.81 -8.72 -3.66
C PRO A 69 -3.44 -8.08 -3.86
N LEU A 70 -3.27 -6.83 -3.40
CA LEU A 70 -2.01 -6.08 -3.47
C LEU A 70 -0.80 -6.88 -2.93
N ASP A 71 -1.01 -7.59 -1.83
CA ASP A 71 0.01 -8.44 -1.22
C ASP A 71 0.42 -9.62 -2.09
N THR A 72 -0.55 -10.25 -2.75
CA THR A 72 -0.31 -11.39 -3.63
C THR A 72 0.54 -10.95 -4.83
N ILE A 73 0.19 -9.83 -5.47
CA ILE A 73 0.96 -9.30 -6.59
C ILE A 73 2.39 -8.94 -6.15
N SER A 74 2.53 -8.26 -5.02
CA SER A 74 3.84 -7.85 -4.49
C SER A 74 4.72 -9.03 -4.13
N LYS A 75 4.14 -10.09 -3.55
CA LYS A 75 4.86 -11.35 -3.28
C LYS A 75 5.30 -12.05 -4.57
N LYS A 76 4.46 -12.05 -5.62
CA LYS A 76 4.82 -12.60 -6.93
C LYS A 76 5.98 -11.85 -7.57
N ILE A 77 5.96 -10.51 -7.54
CA ILE A 77 7.07 -9.67 -8.03
C ILE A 77 8.38 -10.05 -7.31
N ALA A 78 8.35 -10.16 -5.98
CA ALA A 78 9.52 -10.58 -5.20
C ALA A 78 9.98 -12.01 -5.54
N ALA A 79 9.04 -12.94 -5.74
CA ALA A 79 9.34 -14.33 -6.08
C ALA A 79 9.98 -14.48 -7.47
N MET A 80 9.68 -13.58 -8.41
CA MET A 80 10.34 -13.49 -9.71
C MET A 80 11.75 -12.90 -9.65
N GLY A 81 12.22 -12.45 -8.48
CA GLY A 81 13.58 -11.92 -8.29
C GLY A 81 13.71 -10.40 -8.44
N PHE A 82 12.61 -9.68 -8.63
CA PHE A 82 12.64 -8.21 -8.64
C PHE A 82 12.75 -7.65 -7.23
N ASN A 83 13.52 -6.57 -7.07
CA ASN A 83 13.77 -5.91 -5.77
C ASN A 83 13.26 -4.46 -5.71
N CYS A 84 12.55 -4.00 -6.74
CA CYS A 84 11.94 -2.69 -6.78
C CYS A 84 10.71 -2.68 -7.70
N VAL A 85 9.83 -1.72 -7.43
CA VAL A 85 8.68 -1.41 -8.29
C VAL A 85 8.76 0.06 -8.63
N ARG A 86 8.79 0.37 -9.93
CA ARG A 86 8.60 1.71 -10.45
C ARG A 86 7.11 1.96 -10.61
N LEU A 87 6.51 2.72 -9.70
CA LEU A 87 5.15 3.20 -9.84
C LEU A 87 5.12 4.42 -10.76
N THR A 88 4.31 4.36 -11.82
CA THR A 88 4.14 5.52 -12.72
C THR A 88 3.29 6.59 -12.05
N TRP A 89 3.66 7.85 -12.22
CA TRP A 89 3.06 8.97 -11.50
C TRP A 89 1.87 9.63 -12.23
N PRO A 90 0.67 9.68 -11.64
CA PRO A 90 -0.45 10.48 -12.14
C PRO A 90 -0.28 11.96 -11.77
N LEU A 91 0.04 12.83 -12.74
CA LEU A 91 0.28 14.26 -12.49
C LEU A 91 -0.93 14.95 -11.82
N PHE A 92 -2.12 14.75 -12.39
CA PHE A 92 -3.35 15.38 -11.89
C PHE A 92 -3.73 14.93 -10.49
N LEU A 93 -3.29 13.76 -10.02
CA LEU A 93 -3.55 13.31 -8.66
C LEU A 93 -2.97 14.28 -7.61
N VAL A 94 -1.87 14.97 -7.95
CA VAL A 94 -1.15 15.82 -6.99
C VAL A 94 -1.34 17.30 -7.27
N THR A 95 -1.80 17.68 -8.47
CA THR A 95 -2.08 19.07 -8.82
C THR A 95 -3.56 19.45 -8.73
N ASN A 96 -4.47 18.48 -8.59
CA ASN A 96 -5.91 18.73 -8.51
C ASN A 96 -6.49 18.11 -7.22
N ASP A 97 -6.71 18.96 -6.21
CA ASP A 97 -7.23 18.55 -4.90
C ASP A 97 -8.63 17.92 -4.98
N SER A 98 -9.47 18.39 -5.90
CA SER A 98 -10.80 17.82 -6.12
C SER A 98 -10.72 16.39 -6.62
N LEU A 99 -9.81 16.10 -7.55
CA LEU A 99 -9.54 14.74 -8.02
C LEU A 99 -8.94 13.90 -6.88
N ALA A 100 -7.92 14.42 -6.20
CA ALA A 100 -7.23 13.72 -5.11
C ALA A 100 -8.17 13.29 -3.97
N GLY A 101 -9.20 14.10 -3.71
CA GLY A 101 -10.20 13.87 -2.68
C GLY A 101 -11.30 12.87 -3.05
N LEU A 102 -11.46 12.50 -4.34
CA LEU A 102 -12.43 11.47 -4.73
C LEU A 102 -12.04 10.13 -4.13
N THR A 103 -13.04 9.35 -3.72
CA THR A 103 -12.81 7.94 -3.39
C THR A 103 -12.57 7.11 -4.65
N VAL A 104 -11.86 5.98 -4.50
CA VAL A 104 -11.70 5.01 -5.59
C VAL A 104 -13.06 4.61 -6.16
N ARG A 105 -14.05 4.35 -5.30
CA ARG A 105 -15.41 4.01 -5.73
C ARG A 105 -16.03 5.11 -6.60
N GLN A 106 -15.99 6.37 -6.15
CA GLN A 106 -16.56 7.50 -6.89
C GLN A 106 -15.89 7.70 -8.24
N SER A 107 -14.55 7.63 -8.29
CA SER A 107 -13.79 7.78 -9.53
C SER A 107 -14.14 6.68 -10.54
N PHE A 108 -14.15 5.42 -10.11
CA PHE A 108 -14.48 4.31 -10.99
C PHE A 108 -15.95 4.37 -11.47
N GLN A 109 -16.89 4.77 -10.61
CA GLN A 109 -18.29 4.95 -11.01
C GLN A 109 -18.46 6.09 -12.02
N ALA A 110 -17.77 7.22 -11.82
CA ALA A 110 -17.80 8.35 -12.76
C ALA A 110 -17.25 7.97 -14.15
N LEU A 111 -16.33 7.02 -14.21
CA LEU A 111 -15.75 6.47 -15.44
C LEU A 111 -16.56 5.28 -16.01
N GLY A 112 -17.69 4.91 -15.42
CA GLY A 112 -18.50 3.77 -15.86
C GLY A 112 -17.88 2.39 -15.59
N LEU A 113 -16.84 2.30 -14.75
CA LEU A 113 -16.07 1.09 -14.45
C LEU A 113 -16.72 0.23 -13.35
N ILE A 114 -18.03 -0.05 -13.48
CA ILE A 114 -18.82 -0.72 -12.43
C ILE A 114 -18.33 -2.15 -12.16
N GLU A 115 -17.99 -2.90 -13.20
CA GLU A 115 -17.43 -4.26 -13.05
C GLU A 115 -16.10 -4.25 -12.29
N SER A 116 -15.25 -3.24 -12.55
CA SER A 116 -13.99 -3.08 -11.84
C SER A 116 -14.21 -2.76 -10.37
N VAL A 117 -15.23 -1.98 -10.01
CA VAL A 117 -15.61 -1.76 -8.60
C VAL A 117 -15.99 -3.09 -7.93
N ALA A 118 -16.82 -3.90 -8.58
CA ALA A 118 -17.19 -5.22 -8.05
C ALA A 118 -15.95 -6.14 -7.89
N ALA A 119 -15.05 -6.12 -8.87
CA ALA A 119 -13.84 -6.93 -8.83
C ALA A 119 -12.85 -6.48 -7.75
N ILE A 120 -12.72 -5.16 -7.51
CA ILE A 120 -11.93 -4.60 -6.41
C ILE A 120 -12.60 -4.93 -5.07
N GLN A 121 -13.93 -4.89 -4.97
CA GLN A 121 -14.67 -5.25 -3.75
C GLN A 121 -14.35 -6.68 -3.29
N VAL A 122 -14.14 -7.61 -4.23
CA VAL A 122 -13.77 -9.00 -3.93
C VAL A 122 -12.31 -9.12 -3.52
N ASN A 123 -11.38 -8.48 -4.24
CA ASN A 123 -9.94 -8.71 -4.08
C ASN A 123 -9.24 -7.77 -3.09
N ASN A 124 -9.71 -6.52 -2.99
CA ASN A 124 -9.12 -5.44 -2.20
C ASN A 124 -10.23 -4.49 -1.68
N PRO A 125 -11.17 -4.98 -0.85
CA PRO A 125 -12.35 -4.21 -0.42
C PRO A 125 -12.01 -2.87 0.25
N ASP A 126 -10.92 -2.85 1.03
CA ASP A 126 -10.49 -1.67 1.78
C ASP A 126 -10.10 -0.50 0.87
N LEU A 127 -9.73 -0.73 -0.39
CA LEU A 127 -9.33 0.33 -1.32
C LEU A 127 -10.50 1.22 -1.74
N LEU A 128 -11.72 0.68 -1.81
CA LEU A 128 -12.85 1.39 -2.40
C LEU A 128 -13.26 2.65 -1.63
N ASN A 129 -12.99 2.66 -0.32
CA ASN A 129 -13.35 3.76 0.57
C ASN A 129 -12.18 4.74 0.79
N LEU A 130 -10.99 4.45 0.26
CA LEU A 130 -9.87 5.37 0.29
C LEU A 130 -10.03 6.45 -0.77
N THR A 131 -9.51 7.64 -0.49
CA THR A 131 -9.33 8.67 -1.53
C THR A 131 -8.28 8.21 -2.53
N LEU A 132 -8.28 8.74 -3.76
CA LEU A 132 -7.30 8.39 -4.79
C LEU A 132 -5.86 8.62 -4.29
N ILE A 133 -5.62 9.72 -3.55
CA ILE A 133 -4.29 10.01 -2.99
C ILE A 133 -3.90 9.03 -1.87
N GLN A 134 -4.87 8.54 -1.10
CA GLN A 134 -4.64 7.52 -0.08
C GLN A 134 -4.37 6.16 -0.73
N ALA A 135 -5.17 5.77 -1.72
CA ALA A 135 -5.03 4.53 -2.48
C ALA A 135 -3.65 4.44 -3.15
N PHE A 136 -3.16 5.53 -3.73
CA PHE A 136 -1.82 5.61 -4.33
C PHE A 136 -0.67 5.40 -3.32
N LYS A 137 -0.91 5.70 -2.04
CA LYS A 137 0.09 5.54 -0.95
C LYS A 137 0.01 4.17 -0.26
N VAL A 138 -0.97 3.33 -0.59
CA VAL A 138 -1.13 2.02 0.02
C VAL A 138 0.11 1.17 -0.25
N ARG A 139 0.55 0.45 0.78
CA ARG A 139 1.69 -0.46 0.71
C ARG A 139 1.29 -1.90 1.05
N PRO A 140 1.95 -2.89 0.46
CA PRO A 140 1.80 -4.29 0.84
C PRO A 140 2.17 -4.52 2.31
N SER A 141 1.38 -5.35 3.01
CA SER A 141 1.55 -5.73 4.42
C SER A 141 2.87 -6.46 4.71
N ASN A 142 3.41 -7.17 3.71
CA ASN A 142 4.56 -8.07 3.85
C ASN A 142 5.86 -7.49 3.29
N HIS A 143 6.21 -6.24 3.64
CA HIS A 143 7.53 -5.69 3.37
C HIS A 143 8.60 -6.35 4.26
N LYS A 144 8.93 -7.63 4.01
CA LYS A 144 10.24 -8.18 4.37
C LYS A 144 11.29 -7.48 3.50
N LYS A 145 11.66 -6.21 3.79
CA LYS A 145 12.83 -5.45 3.28
C LYS A 145 13.25 -5.60 1.80
N ARG A 146 12.45 -6.22 0.91
CA ARG A 146 12.92 -6.76 -0.38
C ARG A 146 12.48 -5.94 -1.58
N ILE A 147 11.36 -5.24 -1.49
CA ILE A 147 10.89 -4.36 -2.57
C ILE A 147 11.00 -2.93 -2.06
N CYS A 148 11.78 -2.09 -2.73
CA CYS A 148 11.75 -0.66 -2.46
C CYS A 148 10.51 -0.06 -3.14
N CYS A 149 9.47 0.22 -2.36
CA CYS A 149 8.34 1.06 -2.78
C CYS A 149 8.57 2.48 -2.25
N ARG A 150 9.57 3.18 -2.78
CA ARG A 150 9.67 4.63 -2.59
C ARG A 150 9.33 5.30 -3.90
N LEU A 151 8.32 6.14 -3.81
CA LEU A 151 7.96 7.13 -4.80
C LEU A 151 9.17 8.08 -4.90
N PHE A 152 10.02 7.90 -5.91
CA PHE A 152 11.13 8.81 -6.17
C PHE A 152 10.51 10.18 -6.50
N ARG A 153 10.51 11.07 -5.51
CA ARG A 153 10.45 12.51 -5.75
C ARG A 153 11.77 12.84 -6.45
N LEU A 154 11.71 13.09 -7.76
CA LEU A 154 12.77 13.86 -8.43
C LEU A 154 12.63 15.32 -8.00
#